data_AF-A0A167P5C4-F1
#
_entry.id   AF-A0A167P5C4-F1
#
_cell.length_a   1.000
_cell.length_b   1.000
_cell.length_c   1.000
_cell.angle_alpha   90.00
_cell.angle_beta   90.00
_cell.angle_gamma   90.00
#
_symmetry.space_group_name_H-M   'P 1'
#
loop_
_entity.id
_entity.type
_entity.pdbx_description
1 polymer ?
#
loop_
_entity_poly.entity_id
_entity_poly.type
_entity_poly.pdbx_seq_one_letter_code
_entity_poly.pdbx_strand_id
1 'polypeptide(L)'
;MTSPTSTATIPWAYRLILTTIEPLFAFSGAIMAFRTPEAYLAVMTRDAAAFAEPTTFLYTQLGGAWLYFAFVEAVVLRLFPADTSLWRVLIVGMLLSDGAYCHGCAQAVGGWQSWADLTQWTRDDWTVFATTAPMVLARVLFVLGVGIRSRHETGLASGNSGDDGDNVGSSSGSSTVPRRRHSKKA
;
A
#
# COMPACT_ATOMS: atom_id res chain seq x y z
N MET A 1 10.40 -20.21 -18.49
CA MET A 1 10.03 -18.87 -19.00
C MET A 1 9.87 -17.96 -17.79
N THR A 2 10.87 -17.16 -17.46
CA THR A 2 10.78 -16.14 -16.41
C THR A 2 10.26 -14.87 -17.07
N SER A 3 9.01 -14.50 -16.80
CA SER A 3 8.45 -13.23 -17.28
C SER A 3 9.30 -12.06 -16.77
N PRO A 4 9.57 -11.03 -17.58
CA PRO A 4 10.31 -9.85 -17.13
C PRO A 4 9.55 -9.20 -15.95
N THR A 5 10.19 -9.15 -14.79
CA THR A 5 9.64 -8.52 -13.58
C THR A 5 9.70 -7.00 -13.75
N SER A 6 8.64 -6.40 -14.29
CA SER A 6 8.48 -4.94 -14.29
C SER A 6 8.53 -4.44 -12.85
N THR A 7 9.66 -3.87 -12.45
CA THR A 7 9.81 -3.25 -11.12
C THR A 7 9.14 -1.89 -11.15
N ALA A 8 7.88 -1.82 -10.70
CA ALA A 8 7.16 -0.57 -10.52
C ALA A 8 7.77 0.21 -9.35
N THR A 9 8.17 1.45 -9.58
CA THR A 9 8.78 2.29 -8.53
C THR A 9 7.70 3.11 -7.86
N ILE A 10 7.39 2.81 -6.60
CA ILE A 10 6.47 3.59 -5.78
C ILE A 10 7.09 4.96 -5.45
N PRO A 11 6.46 6.09 -5.82
CA PRO A 11 6.92 7.43 -5.48
C PRO A 11 7.20 7.63 -3.99
N TRP A 12 8.21 8.44 -3.68
CA TRP A 12 8.63 8.70 -2.30
C TRP A 12 7.52 9.32 -1.45
N ALA A 13 6.66 10.16 -2.04
CA ALA A 13 5.56 10.81 -1.34
C ALA A 13 4.58 9.79 -0.75
N TYR A 14 4.20 8.75 -1.51
CA TYR A 14 3.38 7.66 -0.99
C TYR A 14 4.06 6.89 0.13
N ARG A 15 5.38 6.66 0.03
CA ARG A 15 6.13 5.99 1.10
C ARG A 15 6.11 6.83 2.38
N LEU A 16 6.36 8.14 2.27
CA LEU A 16 6.37 9.03 3.42
C LEU A 16 5.00 9.05 4.10
N ILE A 17 3.93 9.27 3.33
CA ILE A 17 2.57 9.37 3.88
C ILE A 17 2.13 8.01 4.42
N LEU A 18 2.02 7.00 3.55
CA LEU A 18 1.38 5.72 3.87
C LEU A 18 2.19 4.80 4.78
N THR A 19 3.52 4.98 4.88
CA THR A 19 4.32 4.09 5.74
C THR A 19 4.88 4.79 6.96
N THR A 20 4.99 6.13 6.98
CA THR A 20 5.59 6.86 8.11
C THR A 20 4.59 7.74 8.82
N ILE A 21 3.92 8.66 8.12
CA ILE A 21 3.04 9.64 8.75
C ILE A 21 1.76 8.96 9.25
N GLU A 22 1.10 8.22 8.37
CA GLU A 22 -0.16 7.53 8.62
C GLU A 22 -0.12 6.55 9.80
N PRO A 23 0.86 5.63 9.91
CA PRO A 23 0.88 4.70 11.04
C PRO A 23 1.16 5.38 12.38
N LEU A 24 1.84 6.54 12.40
CA LEU A 24 1.98 7.31 13.63
C LEU A 24 0.64 7.89 14.08
N PHE A 25 -0.14 8.46 13.15
CA PHE A 25 -1.47 8.96 13.45
C PHE A 25 -2.44 7.84 13.84
N ALA A 26 -2.43 6.72 13.13
CA ALA A 26 -3.25 5.54 13.45
C ALA A 26 -2.89 4.98 14.84
N PHE A 27 -1.59 4.88 15.15
CA PHE A 27 -1.14 4.46 16.47
C PHE A 27 -1.56 5.45 17.57
N SER A 28 -1.40 6.76 17.35
CA SER A 28 -1.86 7.79 18.28
C SER A 28 -3.38 7.72 18.51
N GLY A 29 -4.16 7.53 17.45
CA GLY A 29 -5.60 7.30 17.53
C GLY A 29 -5.94 6.06 18.36
N ALA A 30 -5.23 4.95 18.15
CA ALA A 30 -5.42 3.72 18.94
C ALA A 30 -5.16 3.96 20.43
N ILE A 31 -4.08 4.67 20.78
CA ILE A 31 -3.80 5.03 22.17
C ILE A 31 -4.92 5.89 22.77
N MET A 32 -5.44 6.86 22.02
CA MET A 32 -6.56 7.70 22.46
C MET A 32 -7.82 6.86 22.72
N ALA A 33 -8.16 5.93 21.82
CA ALA A 33 -9.30 5.04 21.99
C ALA A 33 -9.13 4.11 23.22
N PHE A 34 -7.91 3.64 23.50
CA PHE A 34 -7.64 2.77 24.64
C PHE A 34 -7.60 3.50 25.99
N ARG A 35 -7.10 4.74 26.01
CA ARG A 35 -6.79 5.45 27.26
C ARG A 35 -7.81 6.51 27.62
N THR A 36 -8.42 7.12 26.63
CA THR A 36 -9.34 8.26 26.79
C THR A 36 -10.54 8.11 25.84
N PRO A 37 -11.34 7.02 25.96
CA PRO A 37 -12.49 6.79 25.09
C PRO A 37 -13.56 7.88 25.21
N GLU A 38 -13.73 8.46 26.39
CA GLU A 38 -14.61 9.60 26.63
C GLU A 38 -14.20 10.83 25.81
N ALA A 39 -12.91 11.17 25.82
CA ALA A 39 -12.39 12.29 25.01
C ALA A 39 -12.56 12.03 23.51
N TYR A 40 -12.33 10.80 23.06
CA TYR A 40 -12.60 10.43 21.66
C TYR A 40 -14.08 10.61 21.30
N LEU A 41 -15.00 10.15 22.15
CA LEU A 41 -16.44 10.30 21.92
C LEU A 41 -16.85 11.78 21.86
N ALA A 42 -16.35 12.59 22.81
CA ALA A 42 -16.62 14.02 22.86
C ALA A 42 -16.21 14.72 21.55
N VAL A 43 -14.99 14.47 21.08
CA VAL A 43 -14.47 14.99 19.80
C VAL A 43 -15.35 14.55 18.62
N MET A 44 -15.70 13.26 18.53
CA MET A 44 -16.46 12.75 17.39
C MET A 44 -17.92 13.23 17.35
N THR A 45 -18.51 13.49 18.51
CA THR A 45 -19.94 13.83 18.63
C THR A 45 -20.19 15.31 18.91
N ARG A 46 -19.14 16.14 18.96
CA ARG A 46 -19.21 17.55 19.37
C ARG A 46 -19.86 17.72 20.74
N ASP A 47 -19.44 16.88 21.69
CA ASP A 47 -19.99 16.78 23.05
C ASP A 47 -21.48 16.41 23.12
N ALA A 48 -22.11 16.00 22.01
CA ALA A 48 -23.54 15.68 22.00
C ALA A 48 -23.87 14.32 22.65
N ALA A 49 -22.90 13.40 22.73
CA ALA A 49 -23.10 12.08 23.32
C ALA A 49 -22.34 11.94 24.65
N ALA A 50 -23.03 11.41 25.67
CA ALA A 50 -22.41 11.09 26.95
C ALA A 50 -21.72 9.72 26.90
N PHE A 51 -20.51 9.64 27.46
CA PHE A 51 -19.79 8.38 27.59
C PHE A 51 -20.49 7.44 28.57
N ALA A 52 -20.60 6.17 28.19
CA ALA A 52 -21.14 5.11 29.03
C ALA A 52 -20.09 4.03 29.24
N GLU A 53 -19.63 3.83 30.48
CA GLU A 53 -18.56 2.88 30.83
C GLU A 53 -18.75 1.46 30.25
N PRO A 54 -19.98 0.86 30.23
CA PRO A 54 -20.18 -0.45 29.63
C PRO A 54 -19.88 -0.53 28.13
N THR A 55 -19.78 0.62 27.43
CA THR A 55 -19.46 0.67 25.99
C THR A 55 -17.96 0.70 25.70
N THR A 56 -17.11 0.70 26.73
CA THR A 56 -15.63 0.77 26.60
C THR A 56 -15.06 -0.26 25.61
N PHE A 57 -15.65 -1.46 25.55
CA PHE A 57 -15.22 -2.51 24.62
C PHE A 57 -15.32 -2.12 23.14
N LEU A 58 -16.23 -1.21 22.76
CA LEU A 58 -16.34 -0.71 21.39
C LEU A 58 -15.12 0.13 21.00
N TYR A 59 -14.64 0.97 21.91
CA TYR A 59 -13.43 1.77 21.71
C TYR A 59 -12.17 0.90 21.68
N THR A 60 -12.13 -0.19 22.46
CA THR A 60 -11.06 -1.18 22.35
C THR A 60 -11.04 -1.85 20.98
N GLN A 61 -12.21 -2.21 20.42
CA GLN A 61 -12.28 -2.76 19.07
C GLN A 61 -11.83 -1.74 18.01
N LEU A 62 -12.26 -0.48 18.14
CA LEU A 62 -11.85 0.61 17.27
C LEU A 62 -10.32 0.85 17.32
N GLY A 63 -9.75 0.95 18.52
CA GLY A 63 -8.31 1.10 18.68
C GLY A 63 -7.53 -0.09 18.13
N GLY A 64 -8.09 -1.31 18.23
CA GLY A 64 -7.54 -2.51 17.59
C GLY A 64 -7.49 -2.39 16.06
N ALA A 65 -8.54 -1.86 15.44
CA ALA A 65 -8.59 -1.63 13.98
C ALA A 65 -7.53 -0.62 13.53
N TRP A 66 -7.32 0.48 14.28
CA TRP A 66 -6.26 1.44 13.98
C TRP A 66 -4.86 0.89 14.24
N LEU A 67 -4.68 0.05 15.26
CA LEU A 67 -3.40 -0.64 15.47
C LEU A 67 -3.09 -1.60 14.31
N TYR A 68 -4.11 -2.25 13.75
CA TYR A 68 -3.96 -3.08 12.55
C TYR A 68 -3.50 -2.25 11.34
N PHE A 69 -4.08 -1.08 11.10
CA PHE A 69 -3.61 -0.14 10.07
C PHE A 69 -2.14 0.23 10.31
N ALA A 70 -1.82 0.69 11.53
CA ALA A 70 -0.47 1.08 11.89
C ALA A 70 0.54 -0.05 11.66
N PHE A 71 0.17 -1.29 11.97
CA PHE A 71 1.02 -2.46 11.72
C PHE A 71 1.19 -2.75 10.22
N VAL A 72 0.11 -2.78 9.46
CA VAL A 72 0.16 -3.03 8.00
C VAL A 72 1.03 -1.99 7.31
N GLU A 73 0.78 -0.71 7.60
CA GLU A 73 1.49 0.43 7.02
C GLU A 73 2.95 0.49 7.47
N ALA A 74 3.21 0.34 8.76
CA ALA A 74 4.56 0.52 9.29
C ALA A 74 5.46 -0.70 9.07
N VAL A 75 4.89 -1.90 9.04
CA VAL A 75 5.64 -3.16 8.98
C VAL A 75 5.46 -3.82 7.63
N VAL A 76 4.24 -4.21 7.28
CA VAL A 76 3.99 -5.05 6.10
C VAL A 76 4.38 -4.32 4.81
N LEU A 77 3.93 -3.07 4.61
CA LEU A 77 4.26 -2.31 3.39
C LEU A 77 5.77 -2.03 3.28
N ARG A 78 6.47 -1.87 4.40
CA ARG A 78 7.93 -1.69 4.43
C ARG A 78 8.71 -2.96 4.09
N LEU A 79 8.18 -4.13 4.45
CA LEU A 79 8.79 -5.42 4.10
C LEU A 79 8.71 -5.72 2.60
N PHE A 80 7.69 -5.17 1.92
CA PHE A 80 7.47 -5.39 0.48
C PHE A 80 7.49 -4.07 -0.30
N PRO A 81 8.61 -3.32 -0.32
CA PRO A 81 8.67 -1.95 -0.82
C PRO A 81 8.51 -1.80 -2.33
N ALA A 82 8.55 -2.90 -3.10
CA ALA A 82 8.44 -2.90 -4.56
C ALA A 82 7.18 -3.63 -5.08
N ASP A 83 6.40 -4.25 -4.19
CA ASP A 83 5.21 -5.02 -4.57
C ASP A 83 3.96 -4.13 -4.61
N THR A 84 3.77 -3.44 -5.73
CA THR A 84 2.61 -2.57 -5.92
C THR A 84 1.26 -3.29 -5.91
N SER A 85 1.24 -4.57 -6.27
CA SER A 85 0.01 -5.37 -6.27
C SER A 85 -0.43 -5.67 -4.84
N LEU A 86 0.52 -6.09 -3.99
CA LEU A 86 0.27 -6.28 -2.56
C LEU A 86 -0.17 -4.97 -1.90
N TRP A 87 0.53 -3.87 -2.16
CA TRP A 87 0.16 -2.55 -1.63
C TRP A 87 -1.28 -2.17 -2.03
N ARG A 88 -1.66 -2.36 -3.29
CA ARG A 88 -3.01 -2.04 -3.77
C ARG A 88 -4.08 -2.84 -3.02
N VAL A 89 -3.89 -4.14 -2.85
CA VAL A 89 -4.88 -4.99 -2.16
C VAL A 89 -5.04 -4.56 -0.70
N LEU A 90 -3.93 -4.34 0.01
CA LEU A 90 -3.96 -3.89 1.40
C LEU A 90 -4.60 -2.50 1.54
N ILE A 91 -4.25 -1.57 0.65
CA ILE A 91 -4.80 -0.21 0.65
C ILE A 91 -6.29 -0.20 0.30
N VAL A 92 -6.76 -1.07 -0.61
CA VAL A 92 -8.20 -1.25 -0.84
C VAL A 92 -8.91 -1.73 0.43
N GLY A 93 -8.31 -2.69 1.15
CA GLY A 93 -8.83 -3.12 2.46
C GLY A 93 -8.94 -1.97 3.46
N MET A 94 -7.93 -1.10 3.51
CA MET A 94 -7.94 0.10 4.36
C MET A 94 -9.02 1.11 3.92
N LEU A 95 -9.19 1.34 2.61
CA LEU A 95 -10.23 2.23 2.08
C LEU A 95 -11.66 1.77 2.44
N LEU A 96 -11.91 0.46 2.55
CA LEU A 96 -13.21 -0.04 3.02
C LEU A 96 -13.48 0.38 4.46
N SER A 97 -12.47 0.29 5.33
CA SER A 97 -12.56 0.75 6.72
C SER A 97 -12.62 2.28 6.80
N ASP A 98 -11.89 3.01 5.95
CA ASP A 98 -12.02 4.47 5.84
C ASP A 98 -13.44 4.90 5.46
N GLY A 99 -14.08 4.17 4.54
CA GLY A 99 -15.48 4.42 4.17
C GLY A 99 -16.44 4.26 5.34
N ALA A 100 -16.26 3.18 6.13
CA ALA A 100 -17.04 2.97 7.35
C ALA A 100 -16.76 4.04 8.41
N TYR A 101 -15.50 4.44 8.58
CA TYR A 101 -15.10 5.51 9.50
C TYR A 101 -15.72 6.85 9.11
N CYS A 102 -15.61 7.29 7.85
CA CYS A 102 -16.21 8.52 7.36
C CYS A 102 -17.73 8.53 7.53
N HIS A 103 -18.39 7.40 7.26
CA HIS A 103 -19.82 7.28 7.52
C HIS A 103 -20.15 7.39 9.02
N GLY A 104 -19.34 6.78 9.88
CA GLY A 104 -19.45 6.91 11.34
C GLY A 104 -19.30 8.36 11.82
N CYS A 105 -18.33 9.11 11.29
CA CYS A 105 -18.17 10.54 11.58
C CYS A 105 -19.43 11.34 11.18
N ALA A 106 -20.02 11.04 10.03
CA ALA A 106 -21.26 11.67 9.62
C ALA A 106 -22.43 11.30 10.55
N GLN A 107 -22.58 10.03 10.92
CA GLN A 107 -23.60 9.58 11.87
C GLN A 107 -23.47 10.27 13.23
N ALA A 108 -22.24 10.46 13.72
CA ALA A 108 -21.95 11.05 15.02
C ALA A 108 -22.45 12.50 15.18
N VAL A 109 -22.61 13.23 14.06
CA VAL A 109 -23.09 14.63 14.05
C VAL A 109 -24.51 14.78 13.46
N GLY A 110 -25.27 13.68 13.37
CA GLY A 110 -26.66 13.70 12.90
C GLY A 110 -26.85 13.45 11.40
N GLY A 111 -25.82 12.98 10.70
CA GLY A 111 -25.86 12.53 9.31
C GLY A 111 -25.02 13.39 8.36
N TRP A 112 -24.96 12.96 7.10
CA TRP A 112 -24.13 13.58 6.06
C TRP A 112 -24.45 15.05 5.80
N GLN A 113 -25.71 15.46 5.93
CA GLN A 113 -26.11 16.85 5.75
C GLN A 113 -25.48 17.77 6.80
N SER A 114 -25.54 17.37 8.08
CA SER A 114 -24.91 18.11 9.18
C SER A 114 -23.40 18.08 9.12
N TRP A 115 -22.83 16.95 8.68
CA TRP A 115 -21.38 16.82 8.51
C TRP A 115 -20.85 17.67 7.36
N ALA A 116 -21.58 17.77 6.24
CA ALA A 116 -21.17 18.57 5.08
C ALA A 116 -21.31 20.08 5.28
N ASP A 117 -22.02 20.53 6.33
CA ASP A 117 -22.10 21.94 6.69
C ASP A 117 -20.84 22.40 7.43
N LEU A 118 -19.85 22.84 6.64
CA LEU A 118 -18.56 23.33 7.15
C LEU A 118 -18.67 24.55 8.07
N THR A 119 -19.80 25.27 8.05
CA THR A 119 -20.00 26.44 8.93
C THR A 119 -20.19 26.03 10.39
N GLN A 120 -20.59 24.79 10.63
CA GLN A 120 -20.79 24.22 11.96
C GLN A 120 -19.56 23.44 12.46
N TRP A 121 -18.48 23.41 11.69
CA TRP A 121 -17.28 22.65 12.08
C TRP A 121 -16.57 23.30 13.26
N THR A 122 -16.35 22.49 14.28
CA THR A 122 -15.55 22.85 15.45
C THR A 122 -14.05 22.80 15.10
N ARG A 123 -13.20 23.29 16.01
CA ARG A 123 -11.73 23.13 15.85
C ARG A 123 -11.32 21.66 15.79
N ASP A 124 -12.05 20.82 16.51
CA ASP A 124 -11.82 19.38 16.55
C ASP A 124 -12.18 18.72 15.23
N ASP A 125 -13.29 19.11 14.60
CA ASP A 125 -13.66 18.65 13.25
C ASP A 125 -12.55 18.96 12.24
N TRP A 126 -12.04 20.19 12.25
CA TRP A 126 -10.93 20.59 11.39
C TRP A 126 -9.66 19.79 11.67
N THR A 127 -9.37 19.50 12.95
CA THR A 127 -8.19 18.73 13.35
C THR A 127 -8.29 17.28 12.87
N VAL A 128 -9.44 16.63 13.09
CA VAL A 128 -9.72 15.27 12.64
C VAL A 128 -9.66 15.18 11.12
N PHE A 129 -10.27 16.14 10.41
CA PHE A 129 -10.23 16.17 8.96
C PHE A 129 -8.82 16.38 8.41
N ALA A 130 -8.07 17.35 8.94
CA ALA A 130 -6.70 17.64 8.51
C ALA A 130 -5.74 16.46 8.77
N THR A 131 -5.99 15.69 9.82
CA THR A 131 -5.18 14.51 10.19
C THR A 131 -5.69 13.20 9.58
N THR A 132 -6.74 13.22 8.74
CA THR A 132 -7.28 11.98 8.15
C THR A 132 -7.48 12.09 6.63
N ALA A 133 -8.02 13.20 6.14
CA ALA A 133 -8.33 13.39 4.73
C ALA A 133 -7.10 13.26 3.80
N PRO A 134 -5.90 13.78 4.15
CA PRO A 134 -4.72 13.59 3.30
C PRO A 134 -4.31 12.12 3.13
N MET A 135 -4.47 11.31 4.18
CA MET A 135 -4.16 9.87 4.19
C MET A 135 -5.13 9.11 3.29
N VAL A 136 -6.43 9.31 3.48
CA VAL A 136 -7.47 8.71 2.62
C VAL A 136 -7.25 9.11 1.17
N LEU A 137 -6.93 10.39 0.91
CA LEU A 137 -6.63 10.86 -0.45
C LEU A 137 -5.40 10.15 -1.04
N ALA A 138 -4.31 10.02 -0.27
CA ALA A 138 -3.12 9.30 -0.73
C ALA A 138 -3.43 7.84 -1.07
N ARG A 139 -4.26 7.16 -0.27
CA ARG A 139 -4.72 5.79 -0.54
C ARG A 139 -5.54 5.71 -1.84
N VAL A 140 -6.49 6.61 -2.05
CA VAL A 140 -7.29 6.69 -3.28
C VAL A 140 -6.38 6.89 -4.50
N LEU A 141 -5.49 7.88 -4.47
CA LEU A 141 -4.58 8.17 -5.57
C LEU A 141 -3.64 6.98 -5.87
N PHE A 142 -3.15 6.30 -4.83
CA PHE A 142 -2.32 5.11 -4.98
C PHE A 142 -3.06 3.97 -5.68
N VAL A 143 -4.30 3.68 -5.25
CA VAL A 143 -5.14 2.62 -5.84
C VAL A 143 -5.45 2.93 -7.30
N LEU A 144 -5.76 4.18 -7.61
CA LEU A 144 -5.95 4.66 -8.99
C LEU A 144 -4.67 4.65 -9.82
N GLY A 145 -3.51 4.37 -9.22
CA GLY A 145 -2.22 4.28 -9.90
C GLY A 145 -1.62 5.64 -10.27
N VAL A 146 -2.11 6.74 -9.68
CA VAL A 146 -1.64 8.09 -9.98
C VAL A 146 -0.16 8.21 -9.59
N GLY A 147 0.70 8.48 -10.57
CA GLY A 147 2.14 8.68 -10.35
C GLY A 147 2.99 7.41 -10.24
N ILE A 148 2.42 6.20 -10.35
CA ILE A 148 3.18 4.94 -10.33
C ILE A 148 3.72 4.66 -11.74
N ARG A 149 5.04 4.65 -11.91
CA ARG A 149 5.70 4.35 -13.19
C ARG A 149 6.05 2.86 -13.28
N SER A 150 5.55 2.18 -14.32
CA SER A 150 6.00 0.84 -14.69
C SER A 150 7.28 0.95 -15.51
N ARG A 151 8.40 0.40 -15.02
CA ARG A 151 9.61 0.26 -15.84
C ARG A 151 9.42 -0.96 -16.74
N HIS A 152 9.03 -0.72 -17.99
CA HIS A 152 9.18 -1.74 -19.02
C HIS A 152 10.67 -1.87 -19.34
N GLU A 153 11.26 -3.03 -19.08
CA GLU A 153 12.58 -3.35 -19.63
C GLU A 153 12.44 -3.45 -21.15
N THR A 154 12.75 -2.37 -21.84
CA THR A 154 12.98 -2.40 -23.28
C THR A 154 14.27 -3.18 -23.50
N GLY A 155 14.16 -4.49 -23.63
CA GLY A 155 15.25 -5.35 -24.07
C GLY A 155 15.74 -4.86 -25.43
N LEU A 156 16.82 -4.09 -25.43
CA LEU A 156 17.64 -3.85 -26.61
C LEU A 156 18.24 -5.20 -27.01
N ALA A 157 17.49 -5.96 -27.80
CA ALA A 157 18.08 -6.82 -28.80
C ALA A 157 18.75 -5.90 -29.84
N SER A 158 19.96 -5.43 -29.51
CA SER A 158 20.90 -4.92 -30.51
C SER A 158 21.18 -6.07 -31.47
N GLY A 159 20.75 -5.89 -32.71
CA GLY A 159 20.68 -6.91 -33.74
C GLY A 159 22.00 -7.61 -34.01
N ASN A 160 21.93 -8.94 -34.07
CA ASN A 160 22.86 -9.76 -34.83
C ASN A 160 22.22 -10.07 -36.18
N SER A 161 22.58 -9.30 -37.19
CA SER A 161 22.40 -9.58 -38.63
C SER A 161 23.24 -8.54 -39.36
N GLY A 162 24.21 -8.84 -40.21
CA GLY A 162 24.81 -10.06 -40.74
C GLY A 162 25.74 -9.57 -41.84
N ASP A 163 26.89 -10.20 -42.05
CA ASP A 163 27.55 -10.13 -43.36
C ASP A 163 28.42 -11.38 -43.55
N ASP A 164 27.93 -12.24 -44.45
CA ASP A 164 28.65 -13.34 -45.07
C ASP A 164 29.64 -12.74 -46.07
N GLY A 165 30.93 -13.02 -45.88
CA GLY A 165 31.99 -12.62 -46.81
C GLY A 165 33.16 -13.58 -46.76
N ASP A 166 33.14 -14.53 -47.69
CA ASP A 166 34.27 -15.20 -48.35
C ASP A 166 35.59 -15.41 -47.60
N ASN A 167 35.96 -16.69 -47.36
CA ASN A 167 37.32 -17.11 -47.67
C ASN A 167 37.43 -18.60 -48.03
N VAL A 168 37.85 -18.85 -49.27
CA VAL A 168 38.27 -20.13 -49.83
C VAL A 168 39.74 -20.38 -49.46
N GLY A 169 40.10 -21.57 -48.96
CA GLY A 169 41.51 -21.90 -48.78
C GLY A 169 41.84 -23.22 -48.08
N SER A 170 41.82 -24.31 -48.85
CA SER A 170 42.70 -25.51 -48.81
C SER A 170 43.31 -26.06 -47.50
N SER A 171 43.21 -27.39 -47.35
CA SER A 171 44.27 -28.39 -47.00
C SER A 171 43.73 -29.44 -46.01
N SER A 172 43.40 -30.64 -46.48
CA SER A 172 44.23 -31.87 -46.50
C SER A 172 44.49 -32.53 -45.13
N GLY A 173 44.10 -33.81 -44.99
CA GLY A 173 44.56 -34.72 -43.92
C GLY A 173 43.39 -35.44 -43.23
N SER A 174 42.91 -36.58 -43.74
CA SER A 174 43.45 -37.94 -43.49
C SER A 174 43.03 -38.56 -42.15
N SER A 175 42.16 -39.57 -42.27
CA SER A 175 42.20 -40.89 -41.62
C SER A 175 41.59 -41.15 -40.22
N THR A 176 40.82 -42.26 -40.20
CA THR A 176 40.65 -43.31 -39.15
C THR A 176 39.71 -43.12 -37.93
N VAL A 177 38.44 -43.59 -38.04
CA VAL A 177 37.85 -44.84 -37.45
C VAL A 177 38.35 -45.30 -36.04
N PRO A 178 37.56 -45.96 -35.12
CA PRO A 178 36.16 -45.86 -34.66
C PRO A 178 35.94 -46.04 -33.11
N ARG A 179 34.69 -45.86 -32.65
CA ARG A 179 33.92 -46.66 -31.64
C ARG A 179 34.59 -47.16 -30.33
N ARG A 180 34.10 -46.71 -29.16
CA ARG A 180 33.84 -47.61 -28.01
C ARG A 180 32.81 -47.09 -26.98
N ARG A 181 32.04 -48.08 -26.49
CA ARG A 181 30.96 -48.08 -25.48
C ARG A 181 31.46 -47.91 -24.04
N HIS A 182 30.46 -47.77 -23.14
CA HIS A 182 30.38 -48.10 -21.71
C HIS A 182 30.60 -46.90 -20.77
N SER A 183 29.92 -46.73 -19.62
CA SER A 183 28.88 -47.48 -18.89
C SER A 183 28.67 -46.79 -17.53
N LYS A 184 27.43 -46.85 -16.98
CA LYS A 184 27.04 -46.86 -15.55
C LYS A 184 27.19 -45.55 -14.74
N LYS A 185 26.08 -45.08 -14.11
CA LYS A 185 25.63 -45.31 -12.71
C LYS A 185 26.67 -44.80 -11.69
N ALA A 186 26.34 -44.01 -10.68
CA ALA A 186 25.11 -43.91 -9.89
C ALA A 186 24.79 -42.45 -9.52
#